data_AF-E9H5I8-F1
#
_entry.id   AF-E9H5I8-F1
#
_cell.length_a   1.000
_cell.length_b   1.000
_cell.length_c   1.000
_cell.angle_alpha   90.00
_cell.angle_beta   90.00
_cell.angle_gamma   90.00
#
_symmetry.space_group_name_H-M   'P 1'
#
loop_
_entity.id
_entity.type
_entity.pdbx_description
1 polymer ?
#
loop_
_entity_poly.entity_id
_entity_poly.type
_entity_poly.pdbx_seq_one_letter_code
_entity_poly.pdbx_strand_id
1 'polypeptide(L)'
;MPYRSTEVKRSGWTTSSKYFLFVFHVLALVLGIVVLAMAIYIRAEWDLKHYIIEMEAYFFWTGPYILMASSCFTIILSFFGCWATVYENPFLLSLFSLATGATAAIGLGGAAYSLNHGTQKSKLTPWVTTRFTYLVFESDTNSRSARIVRIMQEELGCCGGSGWQDYADHNMEIPYECRNQVTGNMYVYGCGIIFADYVEPLIGWMCGIALLLVVLQIFAIVAALVLRRNVKIEDKLMSSHSKPASYTAVRAR
;
A
#
# COMPACT_ATOMS: atom_id res chain seq x y z
N MET A 1 -38.70 46.39 1.32
CA MET A 1 -37.44 46.25 0.54
C MET A 1 -37.05 44.79 0.56
N PRO A 2 -36.97 44.07 -0.58
CA PRO A 2 -36.50 42.70 -0.56
C PRO A 2 -34.96 42.71 -0.46
N TYR A 3 -34.45 42.05 0.57
CA TYR A 3 -33.04 41.72 0.73
C TYR A 3 -32.65 40.77 -0.42
N ARG A 4 -32.14 41.33 -1.52
CA ARG A 4 -31.53 40.54 -2.59
C ARG A 4 -30.20 40.05 -2.05
N SER A 5 -30.17 38.81 -1.55
CA SER A 5 -28.93 38.09 -1.31
C SER A 5 -28.18 38.04 -2.63
N THR A 6 -27.17 38.90 -2.77
CA THR A 6 -26.18 38.75 -3.84
C THR A 6 -25.44 37.47 -3.54
N GLU A 7 -25.86 36.36 -4.14
CA GLU A 7 -25.01 35.18 -4.23
C GLU A 7 -23.77 35.60 -5.00
N VAL A 8 -22.69 35.85 -4.26
CA VAL A 8 -21.38 36.10 -4.85
C VAL A 8 -20.96 34.79 -5.49
N LYS A 9 -21.20 34.66 -6.80
CA LYS A 9 -20.83 33.49 -7.59
C LYS A 9 -19.30 33.36 -7.55
N ARG A 10 -18.81 32.26 -6.95
CA ARG A 10 -17.37 31.97 -6.86
C ARG A 10 -16.74 31.89 -8.25
N SER A 11 -15.43 32.15 -8.31
CA SER A 11 -14.68 32.14 -9.58
C SER A 11 -14.75 30.78 -10.30
N GLY A 12 -14.67 30.78 -11.63
CA GLY A 12 -14.66 29.53 -12.41
C GLY A 12 -13.52 28.58 -12.01
N TRP A 13 -12.39 29.14 -11.59
CA TRP A 13 -11.21 28.41 -11.12
C TRP A 13 -11.47 27.59 -9.85
N THR A 14 -12.16 28.15 -8.85
CA THR A 14 -12.49 27.40 -7.62
C THR A 14 -13.48 26.28 -7.88
N THR A 15 -14.40 26.49 -8.83
CA THR A 15 -15.34 25.48 -9.28
C THR A 15 -14.61 24.31 -9.95
N SER A 16 -13.70 24.59 -10.89
CA SER A 16 -12.89 23.55 -11.54
C SER A 16 -12.03 22.76 -10.54
N SER A 17 -11.35 23.43 -9.61
CA SER A 17 -10.52 22.76 -8.58
C SER A 17 -11.33 21.82 -7.68
N LYS A 18 -12.60 22.13 -7.37
CA LYS A 18 -13.49 21.24 -6.61
C LYS A 18 -13.77 19.95 -7.36
N TYR A 19 -14.08 20.03 -8.66
CA TYR A 19 -14.33 18.84 -9.47
C TYR A 19 -13.08 17.96 -9.57
N PHE A 20 -11.90 18.54 -9.80
CA PHE A 20 -10.64 17.79 -9.79
C PHE A 20 -10.39 17.09 -8.45
N LEU A 21 -10.57 17.80 -7.34
CA LEU A 21 -10.39 17.23 -6.01
C LEU A 21 -11.37 16.08 -5.73
N PHE A 22 -12.64 16.25 -6.11
CA PHE A 22 -13.67 15.22 -5.99
C PHE A 22 -13.29 13.96 -6.79
N VAL A 23 -12.86 14.12 -8.04
CA VAL A 23 -12.39 13.01 -8.88
C VAL A 23 -11.21 12.29 -8.23
N PHE A 24 -10.21 13.01 -7.71
CA PHE A 24 -9.07 12.37 -7.04
C PHE A 24 -9.47 11.59 -5.78
N HIS A 25 -10.41 12.10 -4.98
CA HIS A 25 -10.93 11.36 -3.83
C HIS A 25 -11.70 10.10 -4.25
N VAL A 26 -12.50 10.15 -5.32
CA VAL A 26 -13.19 8.97 -5.85
C VAL A 26 -12.19 7.93 -6.38
N LEU A 27 -11.15 8.36 -7.10
CA LEU A 27 -10.10 7.45 -7.58
C LEU A 27 -9.31 6.85 -6.40
N ALA A 28 -8.97 7.65 -5.39
CA ALA A 28 -8.30 7.17 -4.19
C ALA A 28 -9.16 6.19 -3.39
N LEU A 29 -10.48 6.40 -3.34
CA LEU A 29 -11.43 5.47 -2.73
C LEU A 29 -11.42 4.11 -3.45
N VAL A 30 -11.55 4.11 -4.78
CA VAL A 30 -11.55 2.87 -5.58
C VAL A 30 -10.23 2.13 -5.45
N LEU A 31 -9.10 2.82 -5.60
CA LEU A 31 -7.78 2.21 -5.47
C LEU A 31 -7.51 1.74 -4.04
N GLY A 32 -7.98 2.45 -3.02
CA GLY A 32 -7.93 2.00 -1.63
C GLY A 32 -8.66 0.66 -1.43
N ILE A 33 -9.83 0.49 -2.04
CA ILE A 33 -10.56 -0.79 -2.02
C ILE A 33 -9.76 -1.89 -2.73
N VAL A 34 -9.15 -1.59 -3.89
CA VAL A 34 -8.33 -2.56 -4.64
C VAL A 34 -7.11 -3.00 -3.83
N VAL A 35 -6.36 -2.07 -3.22
CA VAL A 35 -5.20 -2.40 -2.39
C VAL A 35 -5.63 -3.22 -1.16
N LEU A 36 -6.74 -2.86 -0.52
CA LEU A 36 -7.30 -3.62 0.59
C LEU A 36 -7.67 -5.04 0.18
N ALA A 37 -8.36 -5.20 -0.95
CA ALA A 37 -8.74 -6.50 -1.50
C ALA A 37 -7.52 -7.36 -1.82
N MET A 38 -6.47 -6.78 -2.43
CA MET A 38 -5.23 -7.49 -2.73
C MET A 38 -4.49 -7.91 -1.45
N ALA A 39 -4.42 -7.04 -0.44
CA ALA A 39 -3.80 -7.37 0.85
C ALA A 39 -4.55 -8.51 1.56
N ILE A 40 -5.89 -8.52 1.49
CA ILE A 40 -6.72 -9.62 2.02
C ILE A 40 -6.50 -10.88 1.19
N TYR A 41 -6.44 -10.79 -0.14
CA TYR A 41 -6.19 -11.92 -1.04
C TYR A 41 -4.87 -12.61 -0.71
N ILE A 42 -3.76 -11.85 -0.65
CA ILE A 42 -2.43 -12.39 -0.27
C ILE A 42 -2.49 -13.06 1.10
N ARG A 43 -3.26 -12.50 2.04
CA ARG A 43 -3.42 -13.06 3.38
C ARG A 43 -4.31 -14.30 3.44
N ALA A 44 -5.24 -14.45 2.52
CA ALA A 44 -6.20 -15.55 2.46
C ALA A 44 -5.69 -16.74 1.61
N GLU A 45 -4.64 -16.53 0.81
CA GLU A 45 -3.97 -17.57 0.02
C GLU A 45 -3.42 -18.66 0.96
N TRP A 46 -3.90 -19.89 0.78
CA TRP A 46 -3.65 -20.99 1.71
C TRP A 46 -2.22 -21.52 1.59
N ASP A 47 -1.70 -21.59 0.38
CA ASP A 47 -0.39 -22.17 0.09
C ASP A 47 0.69 -21.24 0.65
N LEU A 48 0.63 -19.95 0.31
CA LEU A 48 1.50 -18.92 0.87
C LEU A 48 1.41 -18.85 2.39
N LYS A 49 0.20 -18.96 2.97
CA LYS A 49 0.05 -19.00 4.43
C LYS A 49 0.77 -20.21 5.03
N HIS A 50 0.63 -21.39 4.44
CA HIS A 50 1.29 -22.60 4.91
C HIS A 50 2.81 -22.42 4.85
N TYR A 51 3.34 -22.00 3.70
CA TYR A 51 4.78 -21.77 3.52
C TYR A 51 5.37 -20.77 4.52
N ILE A 52 4.72 -19.63 4.73
CA ILE A 52 5.21 -18.59 5.64
C ILE A 52 5.20 -19.07 7.10
N ILE A 53 4.19 -19.83 7.51
CA ILE A 53 4.11 -20.40 8.87
C ILE A 53 5.19 -21.45 9.09
N GLU A 54 5.35 -22.37 8.14
CA GLU A 54 6.33 -23.44 8.23
C GLU A 54 7.77 -22.91 8.21
N MET A 55 8.05 -21.88 7.41
CA MET A 55 9.35 -21.19 7.36
C MET A 55 9.61 -20.23 8.53
N GLU A 56 8.61 -20.02 9.39
CA GLU A 56 8.63 -19.01 10.46
C GLU A 56 8.91 -17.59 9.94
N ALA A 57 8.51 -17.30 8.70
CA ALA A 57 8.79 -16.04 8.00
C ALA A 57 7.77 -14.95 8.35
N TYR A 58 7.38 -14.82 9.61
CA TYR A 58 6.28 -13.95 10.06
C TYR A 58 6.45 -12.47 9.70
N PHE A 59 7.70 -12.01 9.54
CA PHE A 59 8.01 -10.64 9.13
C PHE A 59 7.38 -10.28 7.77
N PHE A 60 7.16 -11.27 6.90
CA PHE A 60 6.48 -11.12 5.62
C PHE A 60 5.11 -10.45 5.75
N TRP A 61 4.34 -10.79 6.79
CA TRP A 61 2.98 -10.29 6.98
C TRP A 61 2.90 -8.83 7.42
N THR A 62 3.99 -8.28 7.98
CA THR A 62 4.02 -6.90 8.47
C THR A 62 3.70 -5.90 7.36
N GLY A 63 4.25 -6.09 6.17
CA GLY A 63 4.02 -5.22 5.01
C GLY A 63 2.55 -5.17 4.57
N PRO A 64 1.95 -6.32 4.19
CA PRO A 64 0.53 -6.41 3.85
C PRO A 64 -0.40 -5.86 4.94
N TYR A 65 -0.11 -6.07 6.24
CA TYR A 65 -0.94 -5.52 7.32
C TYR A 65 -0.87 -3.99 7.42
N ILE A 66 0.31 -3.39 7.22
CA ILE A 66 0.43 -1.92 7.18
C ILE A 66 -0.38 -1.35 6.02
N LEU A 67 -0.27 -1.97 4.83
CA LEU A 67 -1.03 -1.56 3.65
C LEU A 67 -2.54 -1.76 3.83
N MET A 68 -2.96 -2.84 4.50
CA MET A 68 -4.36 -3.09 4.86
C MET A 68 -4.91 -1.99 5.76
N ALA A 69 -4.21 -1.66 6.85
CA ALA A 69 -4.62 -0.60 7.77
C ALA A 69 -4.67 0.77 7.06
N SER A 70 -3.62 1.13 6.32
CA SER A 70 -3.55 2.40 5.57
C SER A 70 -4.67 2.52 4.52
N SER A 71 -5.01 1.42 3.84
CA SER A 71 -6.08 1.39 2.86
C SER A 71 -7.46 1.56 3.50
N CYS A 72 -7.73 0.91 4.64
CA CYS A 72 -8.96 1.12 5.40
C CYS A 72 -9.15 2.59 5.78
N PHE A 73 -8.11 3.24 6.33
CA PHE A 73 -8.17 4.67 6.64
C PHE A 73 -8.34 5.52 5.38
N THR A 74 -7.65 5.19 4.29
CA THR A 74 -7.79 5.89 3.01
C THR A 74 -9.23 5.84 2.49
N ILE A 75 -9.90 4.70 2.57
CA ILE A 75 -11.29 4.53 2.14
C ILE A 75 -12.21 5.45 2.93
N ILE A 76 -12.08 5.43 4.26
CA ILE A 76 -12.88 6.27 5.18
C ILE A 76 -12.63 7.75 4.89
N LEU A 77 -11.36 8.17 4.82
CA LEU A 77 -10.98 9.56 4.59
C LEU A 77 -11.37 10.05 3.21
N SER A 78 -11.33 9.20 2.18
CA SER A 78 -11.74 9.56 0.82
C SER A 78 -13.25 9.77 0.74
N PHE A 79 -14.04 8.93 1.42
CA PHE A 79 -15.49 9.11 1.52
C PHE A 79 -15.85 10.45 2.19
N PHE A 80 -15.25 10.73 3.36
CA PHE A 80 -15.47 12.01 4.04
C PHE A 80 -14.85 13.21 3.32
N GLY A 81 -13.77 13.01 2.56
CA GLY A 81 -13.12 14.03 1.73
C GLY A 81 -14.03 14.53 0.61
N CYS A 82 -14.81 13.62 -0.01
CA CYS A 82 -15.87 13.99 -0.95
C CYS A 82 -16.91 14.90 -0.28
N TRP A 83 -17.38 14.56 0.92
CA TRP A 83 -18.34 15.39 1.67
C TRP A 83 -17.75 16.74 2.07
N ALA A 84 -16.48 16.76 2.53
CA ALA A 84 -15.80 17.99 2.90
C ALA A 84 -15.62 18.96 1.72
N THR A 85 -15.42 18.43 0.51
CA THR A 85 -15.32 19.22 -0.73
C THR A 85 -16.64 19.92 -1.06
N VAL A 86 -17.78 19.26 -0.80
CA VAL A 86 -19.13 19.82 -1.02
C VAL A 86 -19.52 20.84 0.05
N TYR A 87 -19.11 20.63 1.32
CA TYR A 87 -19.45 21.54 2.41
C TYR A 87 -18.60 22.83 2.44
N GLU A 88 -17.52 22.87 1.64
CA GLU A 88 -16.69 24.07 1.39
C GLU A 88 -16.09 24.74 2.63
N ASN A 89 -16.00 24.02 3.75
CA ASN A 89 -15.44 24.54 4.98
C ASN A 89 -13.89 24.44 4.95
N PRO A 90 -13.16 25.56 5.01
CA PRO A 90 -11.70 25.60 4.87
C PRO A 90 -10.95 24.94 6.04
N PHE A 91 -11.58 24.80 7.21
CA PHE A 91 -11.02 24.04 8.33
C PHE A 91 -11.14 22.54 8.07
N LEU A 92 -12.33 22.10 7.68
CA LEU A 92 -12.63 20.69 7.41
C LEU A 92 -11.76 20.16 6.26
N LEU A 93 -11.62 20.94 5.18
CA LEU A 93 -10.74 20.62 4.05
C LEU A 93 -9.27 20.44 4.48
N SER A 94 -8.79 21.28 5.39
CA SER A 94 -7.42 21.20 5.91
C SER A 94 -7.19 19.97 6.77
N LEU A 95 -8.18 19.63 7.62
CA LEU A 95 -8.10 18.47 8.52
C LEU A 95 -8.04 17.16 7.72
N PHE A 96 -8.95 16.99 6.75
CA PHE A 96 -8.97 15.79 5.90
C PHE A 96 -7.73 15.70 4.98
N SER A 97 -7.21 16.82 4.50
CA SER A 97 -5.95 16.83 3.74
C SER A 97 -4.77 16.37 4.58
N LEU A 98 -4.69 16.79 5.85
CA LEU A 98 -3.62 16.38 6.76
C LEU A 98 -3.72 14.89 7.10
N ALA A 99 -4.93 14.40 7.37
CA ALA A 99 -5.18 12.98 7.61
C ALA A 99 -4.85 12.12 6.38
N THR A 100 -5.21 12.58 5.18
CA THR A 100 -4.84 11.92 3.91
C THR A 100 -3.32 11.89 3.72
N GLY A 101 -2.61 12.95 4.11
CA GLY A 101 -1.15 12.98 4.11
C GLY A 101 -0.52 11.95 5.06
N ALA A 102 -1.11 11.75 6.23
CA ALA A 102 -0.65 10.74 7.18
C ALA A 102 -0.84 9.31 6.62
N THR A 103 -1.99 9.02 5.99
CA THR A 103 -2.20 7.71 5.33
C THR A 103 -1.26 7.51 4.14
N ALA A 104 -0.97 8.56 3.36
CA ALA A 104 0.05 8.50 2.30
C ALA A 104 1.42 8.10 2.83
N ALA A 105 1.87 8.71 3.94
CA ALA A 105 3.15 8.41 4.56
C ALA A 105 3.21 6.95 5.08
N ILE A 106 2.14 6.49 5.75
CA ILE A 106 2.04 5.11 6.22
C ILE A 106 2.00 4.13 5.04
N GLY A 107 1.24 4.44 3.99
CA GLY A 107 1.15 3.63 2.77
C GLY A 107 2.50 3.51 2.06
N LEU A 108 3.24 4.62 1.94
CA LEU A 108 4.60 4.62 1.39
C LEU A 108 5.56 3.77 2.24
N GLY A 109 5.49 3.90 3.57
CA GLY A 109 6.28 3.07 4.50
C GLY A 109 5.94 1.58 4.38
N GLY A 110 4.66 1.24 4.28
CA GLY A 110 4.19 -0.14 4.08
C GLY A 110 4.64 -0.73 2.74
N ALA A 111 4.57 0.04 1.66
CA ALA A 111 5.05 -0.37 0.34
C ALA A 111 6.58 -0.57 0.35
N ALA A 112 7.33 0.37 0.92
CA ALA A 112 8.79 0.26 1.05
C ALA A 112 9.21 -0.96 1.89
N TYR A 113 8.52 -1.21 3.01
CA TYR A 113 8.76 -2.38 3.84
C TYR A 113 8.48 -3.68 3.08
N SER A 114 7.35 -3.75 2.39
CA SER A 114 6.93 -4.92 1.62
C SER A 114 7.90 -5.21 0.48
N LEU A 115 8.37 -4.19 -0.24
CA LEU A 115 9.37 -4.37 -1.30
C LEU A 115 10.72 -4.87 -0.77
N ASN A 116 11.14 -4.37 0.40
CA ASN A 116 12.41 -4.77 1.02
C ASN A 116 12.41 -6.19 1.64
N HIS A 117 11.24 -6.76 1.90
CA HIS A 117 11.07 -8.09 2.49
C HIS A 117 10.23 -9.03 1.62
N GLY A 118 9.98 -8.67 0.37
CA GLY A 118 8.99 -9.31 -0.49
C GLY A 118 9.42 -9.51 -1.94
N THR A 119 10.65 -9.15 -2.28
CA THR A 119 11.16 -9.22 -3.66
C THR A 119 12.48 -9.98 -3.73
N GLN A 120 12.79 -10.55 -4.90
CA GLN A 120 13.98 -11.37 -5.10
C GLN A 120 15.30 -10.68 -4.80
N LYS A 121 15.38 -9.41 -5.18
CA LYS A 121 16.63 -8.65 -5.07
C LYS A 121 16.76 -7.94 -3.72
N SER A 122 15.87 -8.27 -2.78
CA SER A 122 15.83 -7.68 -1.45
C SER A 122 16.40 -8.61 -0.39
N LYS A 123 16.16 -8.29 0.89
CA LYS A 123 16.60 -9.11 2.02
C LYS A 123 15.86 -10.45 2.12
N LEU A 124 14.77 -10.63 1.35
CA LEU A 124 13.98 -11.85 1.37
C LEU A 124 14.80 -13.06 0.89
N THR A 125 15.31 -13.04 -0.35
CA THR A 125 16.00 -14.18 -0.94
C THR A 125 17.16 -14.73 -0.11
N PRO A 126 18.15 -13.94 0.35
CA PRO A 126 19.23 -14.49 1.17
C PRO A 126 18.73 -15.04 2.50
N TRP A 127 17.71 -14.43 3.11
CA TRP A 127 17.10 -14.94 4.34
C TRP A 127 16.40 -16.27 4.09
N VAL A 128 15.58 -16.36 3.05
CA VAL A 128 14.84 -17.57 2.67
C VAL A 128 15.81 -18.69 2.29
N THR A 129 16.81 -18.43 1.44
CA THR A 129 17.88 -19.37 1.11
C THR A 129 18.52 -19.95 2.37
N THR A 130 18.97 -19.09 3.29
CA THR A 130 19.63 -19.52 4.53
C THR A 130 18.72 -20.38 5.40
N ARG A 131 17.43 -20.01 5.50
CA ARG A 131 16.45 -20.76 6.30
C ARG A 131 16.13 -22.11 5.67
N PHE A 132 16.01 -22.19 4.35
CA PHE A 132 15.87 -23.48 3.66
C PHE A 132 17.09 -24.37 3.86
N THR A 133 18.32 -23.85 3.71
CA THR A 133 19.53 -24.64 3.95
C THR A 133 19.58 -25.18 5.38
N TYR A 134 19.15 -24.39 6.38
CA TYR A 134 19.02 -24.88 7.76
C TYR A 134 17.97 -25.98 7.92
N LEU A 135 16.79 -25.83 7.31
CA LEU A 135 15.74 -26.84 7.34
C LEU A 135 16.17 -28.15 6.66
N VAL A 136 16.94 -28.04 5.58
CA VAL A 136 17.55 -29.18 4.87
C VAL A 136 18.52 -29.92 5.81
N PHE A 137 19.40 -29.20 6.50
CA PHE A 137 20.31 -29.81 7.48
C PHE A 137 19.56 -30.49 8.65
N GLU A 138 18.50 -29.85 9.14
CA GLU A 138 17.73 -30.39 10.26
C GLU A 138 16.81 -31.56 9.84
N SER A 139 16.57 -31.74 8.54
CA SER A 139 15.62 -32.75 8.03
C SER A 139 15.96 -34.20 8.39
N ASP A 140 17.24 -34.52 8.61
CA ASP A 140 17.67 -35.86 9.00
C ASP A 140 17.26 -36.21 10.45
N THR A 141 17.17 -35.21 11.32
CA THR A 141 16.92 -35.40 12.76
C THR A 141 15.52 -34.94 13.20
N ASN A 142 14.93 -34.00 12.47
CA ASN A 142 13.65 -33.39 12.81
C ASN A 142 12.59 -33.69 11.72
N SER A 143 11.63 -34.54 12.09
CA SER A 143 10.49 -34.89 11.24
C SER A 143 9.64 -33.69 10.77
N ARG A 144 9.63 -32.58 11.54
CA ARG A 144 8.97 -31.35 11.14
C ARG A 144 9.72 -30.69 9.98
N SER A 145 11.03 -30.46 10.13
CA SER A 145 11.86 -29.86 9.10
C SER A 145 11.87 -30.71 7.82
N ALA A 146 11.92 -32.04 7.96
CA ALA A 146 11.78 -32.97 6.84
C ALA A 146 10.46 -32.80 6.08
N ARG A 147 9.33 -32.69 6.80
CA ARG A 147 8.02 -32.46 6.18
C ARG A 147 7.98 -31.14 5.41
N ILE A 148 8.53 -30.06 5.98
CA ILE A 148 8.50 -28.72 5.38
C ILE A 148 9.31 -28.71 4.08
N VAL A 149 10.56 -29.19 4.14
CA VAL A 149 11.44 -29.28 2.97
C VAL A 149 10.81 -30.13 1.88
N ARG A 150 10.18 -31.25 2.25
CA ARG A 150 9.47 -32.12 1.31
C ARG A 150 8.36 -31.40 0.56
N ILE A 151 7.41 -30.80 1.30
CA ILE A 151 6.25 -30.10 0.71
C ILE A 151 6.73 -28.98 -0.21
N MET A 152 7.68 -28.16 0.25
CA MET A 152 8.14 -27.02 -0.53
C MET A 152 8.92 -27.42 -1.79
N GLN A 153 9.77 -28.45 -1.73
CA GLN A 153 10.49 -28.94 -2.91
C GLN A 153 9.55 -29.57 -3.95
N GLU A 154 8.53 -30.30 -3.49
CA GLU A 154 7.53 -30.92 -4.34
C GLU A 154 6.61 -29.88 -5.01
N GLU A 155 6.12 -28.90 -4.26
CA GLU A 155 5.16 -27.91 -4.75
C GLU A 155 5.81 -26.78 -5.56
N LEU A 156 6.99 -26.30 -5.16
CA LEU A 156 7.70 -25.22 -5.86
C LEU A 156 8.62 -25.73 -6.97
N GLY A 157 8.98 -27.02 -6.97
CA GLY A 157 9.88 -27.60 -7.96
C GLY A 157 11.31 -27.05 -7.83
N CYS A 158 11.87 -27.12 -6.64
CA CYS A 158 13.20 -26.63 -6.28
C CYS A 158 13.99 -27.69 -5.50
N CYS A 159 15.30 -27.49 -5.32
CA CYS A 159 16.13 -28.41 -4.52
C CYS A 159 17.14 -27.66 -3.66
N GLY A 160 17.16 -27.97 -2.36
CA GLY A 160 18.04 -27.32 -1.39
C GLY A 160 17.69 -25.85 -1.16
N GLY A 161 18.49 -25.15 -0.36
CA GLY A 161 18.31 -23.72 -0.15
C GLY A 161 18.88 -22.90 -1.30
N SER A 162 20.16 -23.11 -1.64
CA SER A 162 20.85 -22.45 -2.75
C SER A 162 20.81 -23.26 -4.04
N GLY A 163 20.81 -24.58 -3.89
CA GLY A 163 20.77 -25.56 -4.95
C GLY A 163 20.93 -26.94 -4.33
N TRP A 164 20.98 -27.95 -5.20
CA TRP A 164 21.11 -29.32 -4.75
C TRP A 164 22.44 -29.68 -4.11
N GLN A 165 23.48 -28.89 -4.38
CA GLN A 165 24.80 -29.05 -3.80
C GLN A 165 24.75 -28.96 -2.27
N ASP A 166 23.77 -28.24 -1.70
CA ASP A 166 23.53 -28.17 -0.26
C ASP A 166 23.44 -29.57 0.38
N TYR A 167 22.89 -30.58 -0.33
CA TYR A 167 22.86 -31.96 0.18
C TYR A 167 24.24 -32.63 0.14
N ALA A 168 24.96 -32.47 -0.95
CA ALA A 168 26.29 -33.07 -1.15
C ALA A 168 27.32 -32.49 -0.16
N ASP A 169 27.28 -31.17 0.06
CA ASP A 169 28.18 -30.45 0.97
C ASP A 169 28.00 -30.88 2.44
N HIS A 170 26.83 -31.43 2.77
CA HIS A 170 26.48 -31.92 4.10
C HIS A 170 26.49 -33.45 4.22
N ASN A 171 27.01 -34.18 3.22
CA ASN A 171 27.01 -35.66 3.17
C ASN A 171 25.62 -36.29 3.34
N MET A 172 24.58 -35.63 2.82
CA MET A 172 23.21 -36.11 2.85
C MET A 172 22.80 -36.67 1.49
N GLU A 173 21.91 -37.66 1.50
CA GLU A 173 21.30 -38.16 0.28
C GLU A 173 20.31 -37.13 -0.28
N ILE A 174 20.31 -36.96 -1.61
CA ILE A 174 19.36 -36.07 -2.28
C ILE A 174 17.98 -36.73 -2.24
N PRO A 175 16.96 -36.06 -1.68
CA PRO A 175 15.62 -36.63 -1.56
C PRO A 175 14.94 -36.78 -2.93
N TYR A 176 13.97 -37.69 -3.03
CA TYR A 176 13.28 -37.96 -4.29
C TYR A 176 12.50 -36.72 -4.79
N GLU A 177 12.04 -35.89 -3.87
CA GLU A 177 11.26 -34.67 -4.10
C GLU A 177 12.08 -33.55 -4.76
N CYS A 178 13.41 -33.65 -4.74
CA CYS A 178 14.32 -32.80 -5.53
C CYS A 178 14.32 -33.14 -7.03
N ARG A 179 13.46 -34.05 -7.50
CA ARG A 179 13.34 -34.44 -8.90
C ARG A 179 11.93 -34.16 -9.42
N ASN A 180 11.89 -33.76 -10.68
CA ASN A 180 10.64 -33.59 -11.39
C ASN A 180 9.98 -34.95 -11.65
N GLN A 181 8.75 -35.14 -11.18
CA GLN A 181 8.04 -36.42 -11.24
C GLN A 181 7.78 -36.92 -12.68
N VAL A 182 7.74 -36.03 -13.67
CA VAL A 182 7.46 -36.37 -15.07
C VAL A 182 8.74 -36.71 -15.83
N THR A 183 9.76 -35.85 -15.72
CA THR A 183 11.00 -36.00 -16.49
C THR A 183 12.07 -36.82 -15.78
N GLY A 184 11.95 -37.01 -14.46
CA GLY A 184 12.97 -37.62 -13.61
C GLY A 184 14.22 -36.75 -13.43
N ASN A 185 14.26 -35.58 -14.07
CA ASN A 185 15.37 -34.64 -13.98
C ASN A 185 15.38 -33.95 -12.63
N MET A 186 16.58 -33.66 -12.16
CA MET A 186 16.81 -33.00 -10.89
C MET A 186 16.63 -31.48 -11.00
N TYR A 187 16.06 -30.86 -9.97
CA TYR A 187 15.93 -29.41 -9.94
C TYR A 187 17.29 -28.74 -9.71
N VAL A 188 17.62 -27.78 -10.58
CA VAL A 188 18.90 -27.07 -10.56
C VAL A 188 18.84 -25.84 -9.64
N TYR A 189 17.66 -25.23 -9.52
CA TYR A 189 17.47 -24.00 -8.74
C TYR A 189 17.13 -24.29 -7.28
N GLY A 190 17.75 -23.53 -6.38
CA GLY A 190 17.45 -23.54 -4.95
C GLY A 190 16.09 -22.96 -4.62
N CYS A 191 15.48 -23.46 -3.55
CA CYS A 191 14.16 -23.03 -3.09
C CYS A 191 14.13 -21.57 -2.65
N GLY A 192 15.27 -21.00 -2.22
CA GLY A 192 15.34 -19.59 -1.86
C GLY A 192 15.02 -18.64 -3.01
N ILE A 193 15.50 -18.96 -4.22
CA ILE A 193 15.19 -18.17 -5.42
C ILE A 193 13.76 -18.52 -5.85
N ILE A 194 13.42 -19.79 -6.08
CA ILE A 194 12.08 -20.11 -6.62
C ILE A 194 10.93 -19.57 -5.75
N PHE A 195 11.06 -19.63 -4.41
CA PHE A 195 10.07 -19.07 -3.51
C PHE A 195 9.92 -17.55 -3.63
N ALA A 196 11.03 -16.83 -3.76
CA ALA A 196 10.96 -15.38 -3.93
C ALA A 196 10.39 -14.99 -5.31
N ASP A 197 10.53 -15.83 -6.34
CA ASP A 197 9.95 -15.61 -7.69
C ASP A 197 8.44 -15.81 -7.65
N TYR A 198 7.98 -16.77 -6.84
CA TYR A 198 6.55 -16.98 -6.58
C TYR A 198 5.91 -15.77 -5.88
N VAL A 199 6.60 -15.18 -4.91
CA VAL A 199 6.08 -14.08 -4.07
C VAL A 199 6.18 -12.71 -4.74
N GLU A 200 7.21 -12.47 -5.54
CA GLU A 200 7.49 -11.17 -6.16
C GLU A 200 6.31 -10.57 -6.94
N PRO A 201 5.61 -11.30 -7.84
CA PRO A 201 4.51 -10.71 -8.60
C PRO A 201 3.33 -10.31 -7.69
N LEU A 202 3.03 -11.09 -6.64
CA LEU A 202 1.95 -10.79 -5.70
C LEU A 202 2.21 -9.47 -4.98
N ILE A 203 3.43 -9.30 -4.46
CA ILE A 203 3.83 -8.08 -3.77
C ILE A 203 4.03 -6.92 -4.74
N GLY A 204 4.58 -7.18 -5.93
CA GLY A 204 4.82 -6.19 -6.97
C GLY A 204 3.53 -5.48 -7.38
N TRP A 205 2.47 -6.22 -7.68
CA TRP A 205 1.15 -5.65 -8.01
C TRP A 205 0.55 -4.87 -6.85
N MET A 206 0.56 -5.41 -5.64
CA MET A 206 0.04 -4.73 -4.45
C MET A 206 0.78 -3.40 -4.18
N CYS A 207 2.11 -3.42 -4.18
CA CYS A 207 2.94 -2.25 -3.95
C CYS A 207 2.83 -1.23 -5.09
N GLY A 208 2.76 -1.68 -6.35
CA GLY A 208 2.59 -0.79 -7.50
C GLY A 208 1.30 0.01 -7.44
N ILE A 209 0.18 -0.65 -7.12
CA ILE A 209 -1.12 0.02 -6.95
C ILE A 209 -1.10 0.93 -5.72
N ALA A 210 -0.49 0.50 -4.61
CA ALA A 210 -0.34 1.34 -3.42
C ALA A 210 0.49 2.61 -3.67
N LEU A 211 1.57 2.52 -4.46
CA LEU A 211 2.37 3.69 -4.84
C LEU A 211 1.59 4.64 -5.75
N LEU A 212 0.82 4.12 -6.71
CA LEU A 212 -0.09 4.94 -7.52
C LEU A 212 -1.12 5.67 -6.66
N LEU A 213 -1.68 4.99 -5.65
CA LEU A 213 -2.60 5.59 -4.69
C LEU A 213 -1.94 6.74 -3.91
N VAL A 214 -0.70 6.58 -3.44
CA VAL A 214 0.05 7.64 -2.75
C VAL A 214 0.26 8.86 -3.66
N VAL A 215 0.61 8.64 -4.93
CA VAL A 215 0.77 9.73 -5.91
C VAL A 215 -0.54 10.51 -6.07
N LEU A 216 -1.68 9.82 -6.20
CA LEU A 216 -2.99 10.46 -6.31
C LEU A 216 -3.38 11.23 -5.03
N GLN A 217 -3.02 10.70 -3.85
CA GLN A 217 -3.22 11.39 -2.58
C GLN A 217 -2.42 12.70 -2.51
N ILE A 218 -1.17 12.72 -3.00
CA ILE A 218 -0.36 13.93 -3.07
C ILE A 218 -1.02 14.98 -3.98
N PHE A 219 -1.51 14.57 -5.15
CA PHE A 219 -2.26 15.47 -6.04
C PHE A 219 -3.53 16.02 -5.39
N ALA A 220 -4.29 15.17 -4.67
CA ALA A 220 -5.47 15.59 -3.92
C ALA A 220 -5.11 16.61 -2.83
N ILE A 221 -4.03 16.40 -2.08
CA ILE A 221 -3.57 17.33 -1.04
C ILE A 221 -3.19 18.68 -1.65
N VAL A 222 -2.43 18.69 -2.76
CA VAL A 222 -2.06 19.93 -3.45
C VAL A 222 -3.30 20.68 -3.94
N ALA A 223 -4.24 19.98 -4.58
CA ALA A 223 -5.50 20.55 -5.04
C ALA A 223 -6.34 21.12 -3.88
N ALA A 224 -6.42 20.41 -2.75
CA ALA A 224 -7.12 20.86 -1.55
C ALA A 224 -6.47 22.08 -0.91
N LEU A 225 -5.14 22.16 -0.86
CA LEU A 225 -4.41 23.33 -0.35
C LEU A 225 -4.62 24.57 -1.24
N VAL A 226 -4.62 24.40 -2.56
CA VAL A 226 -4.94 25.46 -3.52
C VAL A 226 -6.38 25.93 -3.34
N LEU A 227 -7.33 25.00 -3.28
CA LEU A 227 -8.74 25.32 -3.05
C LEU A 227 -8.94 26.07 -1.74
N ARG A 228 -8.33 25.61 -0.64
CA ARG A 228 -8.38 26.26 0.67
C ARG A 228 -7.88 27.71 0.63
N ARG A 229 -6.78 27.97 -0.08
CA ARG A 229 -6.23 29.34 -0.24
C ARG A 229 -7.23 30.24 -0.96
N ASN A 230 -7.78 29.76 -2.07
CA ASN A 230 -8.73 30.53 -2.87
C ASN A 230 -10.03 30.81 -2.10
N VAL A 231 -10.58 29.81 -1.39
CA VAL A 231 -11.78 29.98 -0.55
C VAL A 231 -11.53 31.04 0.54
N LYS A 232 -10.40 30.99 1.25
CA LYS A 232 -10.06 32.01 2.26
C LYS A 232 -9.92 33.42 1.68
N ILE A 233 -9.40 33.55 0.45
CA ILE A 233 -9.28 34.85 -0.21
C ILE A 233 -10.66 35.39 -0.58
N GLU A 234 -11.52 34.54 -1.17
CA GLU A 234 -12.89 34.90 -1.53
C GLU A 234 -13.70 35.31 -0.28
N ASP A 235 -13.59 34.58 0.84
CA ASP A 235 -14.26 34.93 2.10
C ASP A 235 -13.80 36.30 2.65
N LYS A 236 -12.50 36.61 2.56
CA LYS A 236 -11.97 37.93 2.96
C LYS A 236 -12.51 39.05 2.09
N LEU A 237 -12.53 38.87 0.76
CA LEU A 237 -13.08 39.86 -0.18
C LEU A 237 -14.56 40.13 0.09
N MET A 238 -15.36 39.09 0.31
CA MET A 238 -16.78 39.20 0.64
C MET A 238 -17.00 39.96 1.97
N SER A 239 -16.21 39.67 3.01
CA SER A 239 -16.31 40.39 4.28
C SER A 239 -15.95 41.87 4.16
N SER A 240 -14.98 42.22 3.29
CA SER A 240 -14.57 43.60 3.04
C SER A 240 -15.67 44.41 2.36
N HIS A 241 -16.39 43.84 1.40
CA HIS A 241 -17.51 44.51 0.73
C HIS A 241 -18.74 44.69 1.63
N SER A 242 -18.92 43.84 2.65
CA SER A 242 -20.07 43.90 3.57
C SER A 242 -19.97 44.99 4.65
N LYS A 243 -18.78 45.56 4.89
CA LYS A 243 -18.63 46.65 5.87
C LYS A 243 -19.27 47.92 5.30
N PRO A 244 -20.37 48.44 5.88
CA PRO A 244 -20.92 49.71 5.43
C PRO A 244 -19.88 50.80 5.63
N ALA A 245 -19.74 51.68 4.65
CA ALA A 245 -18.96 52.92 4.75
C ALA A 245 -19.62 53.86 5.79
N SER A 246 -19.44 53.57 7.07
CA SER A 246 -20.03 54.31 8.20
C SER A 246 -19.03 55.25 8.90
N TYR A 247 -17.92 55.63 8.25
CA TYR A 247 -16.88 56.42 8.94
C TYR A 247 -16.25 57.56 8.11
N THR A 248 -16.97 58.15 7.14
CA THR A 248 -16.47 59.34 6.42
C THR A 248 -17.42 60.55 6.38
N ALA A 249 -18.56 60.53 7.09
CA ALA A 249 -19.57 61.60 6.97
C ALA A 249 -19.99 62.32 8.26
N VAL A 250 -19.22 62.27 9.36
CA VAL A 250 -19.59 62.99 10.61
C VAL A 250 -18.49 63.92 11.17
N ARG A 251 -17.32 64.02 10.52
CA ARG A 251 -16.25 64.96 10.96
C ARG A 251 -16.07 66.17 10.04
N ALA A 252 -17.18 66.67 9.49
CA ALA A 252 -17.23 67.93 8.78
C ALA A 252 -18.48 68.71 9.26
N ARG A 253 -18.48 69.12 10.52
CA ARG A 253 -19.19 70.29 11.04
C ARG A 253 -18.49 70.79 12.30
#